data_AF-A0A178E669-F1
#
_entry.id   AF-A0A178E669-F1
#
_cell.length_a   1.000
_cell.length_b   1.000
_cell.length_c   1.000
_cell.angle_alpha   90.00
_cell.angle_beta   90.00
_cell.angle_gamma   90.00
#
_symmetry.space_group_name_H-M   'P 1'
#
loop_
_entity.id
_entity.type
_entity.pdbx_description
1 polymer ?
#
loop_
_entity_poly.entity_id
_entity_poly.type
_entity_poly.pdbx_seq_one_letter_code
_entity_poly.pdbx_strand_id
1 'polypeptide(L)'
;MQITKIIALLVATAATSVQAAPGTTLEDRQATIAYLRFYAGSGCEEPWLDDTVFQQNDKCLSNTYTLPYGSFFIRDNFFTRTIRLYVNPVCNSFAQGNYIDVAPGQTGCFAGKITSYSFL
;
A
#
# COMPACT_ATOMS: atom_id res chain seq x y z
N MET A 1 4.62 68.40 11.36
CA MET A 1 4.63 66.97 10.97
C MET A 1 3.78 66.24 12.00
N GLN A 2 2.44 66.19 11.93
CA GLN A 2 1.60 65.47 10.96
C GLN A 2 2.12 64.04 10.71
N ILE A 3 1.55 63.04 11.39
CA ILE A 3 0.49 62.14 10.88
C ILE A 3 0.45 60.93 11.83
N THR A 4 -0.49 61.01 12.76
CA THR A 4 -1.21 59.89 13.38
C THR A 4 -1.75 58.95 12.31
N LYS A 5 -1.81 57.64 12.60
CA LYS A 5 -2.22 56.46 11.79
C LYS A 5 -0.96 55.67 11.39
N ILE A 6 -0.80 54.39 11.70
CA ILE A 6 -1.72 53.29 11.45
C ILE A 6 -1.50 52.22 12.55
N ILE A 7 -2.41 52.20 13.54
CA ILE A 7 -2.69 51.02 14.35
C ILE A 7 -3.82 50.31 13.61
N ALA A 8 -3.55 49.18 12.97
CA ALA A 8 -4.52 48.11 12.64
C ALA A 8 -3.88 47.16 11.62
N LEU A 9 -2.95 46.32 12.06
CA LEU A 9 -2.59 45.10 11.32
C LEU A 9 -2.59 43.91 12.28
N LEU A 10 -3.65 43.80 13.09
CA LEU A 10 -3.96 42.60 13.84
C LEU A 10 -5.27 42.03 13.32
N VAL A 11 -5.28 40.69 13.23
CA VAL A 11 -6.43 39.81 12.97
C VAL A 11 -6.76 39.57 11.50
N ALA A 12 -5.87 38.84 10.82
CA ALA A 12 -6.24 37.98 9.70
C ALA A 12 -5.56 36.60 9.82
N THR A 13 -5.53 36.03 11.02
CA THR A 13 -5.37 34.58 11.19
C THR A 13 -6.75 33.97 11.20
N ALA A 14 -7.38 33.92 10.04
CA ALA A 14 -8.49 32.99 9.83
C ALA A 14 -7.88 31.61 9.96
N ALA A 15 -8.01 31.03 11.17
CA ALA A 15 -7.82 29.62 11.38
C ALA A 15 -8.83 28.92 10.47
N THR A 16 -8.37 28.50 9.29
CA THR A 16 -9.00 27.43 8.56
C THR A 16 -8.84 26.20 9.45
N SER A 17 -9.77 26.02 10.39
CA SER A 17 -9.93 24.75 11.07
C SER A 17 -10.34 23.77 9.98
N VAL A 18 -9.36 23.12 9.37
CA VAL A 18 -9.58 21.88 8.65
C VAL A 18 -10.16 20.96 9.72
N GLN A 19 -11.48 20.87 9.75
CA GLN A 19 -12.16 19.87 10.53
C GLN A 19 -11.78 18.57 9.85
N ALA A 20 -10.71 17.95 10.34
CA ALA A 20 -10.37 16.59 9.98
C ALA A 20 -11.66 15.80 10.19
N ALA A 21 -12.24 15.30 9.09
CA ALA A 21 -13.33 14.35 9.17
C ALA A 21 -12.92 13.31 10.23
N PRO A 22 -13.83 12.86 11.13
CA PRO A 22 -13.49 11.87 12.14
C PRO A 22 -12.95 10.65 11.41
N GLY A 23 -11.63 10.60 11.32
CA GLY A 23 -10.90 9.55 10.67
C GLY A 23 -10.78 8.47 11.72
N THR A 24 -11.20 7.27 11.35
CA THR A 24 -10.70 6.03 11.93
C THR A 24 -9.26 6.23 12.41
N THR A 25 -8.93 5.74 13.60
CA THR A 25 -7.60 5.94 14.20
C THR A 25 -6.50 5.59 13.18
N LEU A 26 -5.33 6.23 13.27
CA LEU A 26 -4.22 5.87 12.36
C LEU A 26 -3.89 4.38 12.46
N GLU A 27 -4.10 3.78 13.65
CA GLU A 27 -4.04 2.34 13.86
C GLU A 27 -5.02 1.56 12.98
N ASP A 28 -6.29 1.98 12.86
CA ASP A 28 -7.28 1.32 12.00
C ASP A 28 -6.88 1.34 10.51
N ARG A 29 -6.16 2.37 10.07
CA ARG A 29 -5.66 2.46 8.68
C ARG A 29 -4.49 1.51 8.40
N GLN A 30 -3.79 1.05 9.42
CA GLN A 30 -2.68 0.11 9.33
C GLN A 30 -3.09 -1.33 9.66
N ALA A 31 -4.31 -1.55 10.16
CA ALA A 31 -4.76 -2.81 10.74
C ALA A 31 -4.89 -3.99 9.76
N THR A 32 -4.78 -3.78 8.44
CA THR A 32 -4.93 -4.86 7.45
C THR A 32 -4.11 -4.60 6.17
N ILE A 33 -2.81 -4.34 6.32
CA ILE A 33 -1.91 -4.06 5.19
C ILE A 33 -0.71 -5.00 5.16
N ALA A 34 -0.09 -5.14 4.00
CA ALA A 34 1.25 -5.70 3.88
C ALA A 34 2.16 -4.77 3.08
N TYR A 35 3.42 -4.69 3.49
CA TYR A 35 4.46 -3.95 2.81
C TYR A 35 5.28 -4.91 1.96
N LEU A 36 5.31 -4.68 0.65
CA LEU A 36 6.01 -5.50 -0.32
C LEU A 36 7.15 -4.70 -0.95
N ARG A 37 8.32 -5.33 -1.11
CA ARG A 37 9.44 -4.81 -1.90
C ARG A 37 9.60 -5.63 -3.16
N PHE A 38 9.92 -4.99 -4.27
CA PHE A 38 10.12 -5.65 -5.57
C PHE A 38 11.60 -5.68 -5.94
N TYR A 39 12.04 -6.75 -6.59
CA TYR A 39 13.45 -6.96 -6.93
C TYR A 39 13.59 -7.45 -8.38
N ALA A 40 14.67 -7.06 -9.05
CA ALA A 40 14.91 -7.44 -10.44
C ALA A 40 15.20 -8.95 -10.59
N GLY A 41 15.93 -9.52 -9.64
CA GLY A 41 16.29 -10.95 -9.59
C GLY A 41 15.17 -11.85 -9.08
N SER A 42 15.46 -13.15 -8.99
CA SER A 42 14.51 -14.16 -8.49
C SER A 42 14.65 -14.46 -7.00
N GLY A 43 15.63 -13.87 -6.31
CA GLY A 43 15.99 -14.19 -4.92
C GLY A 43 15.95 -13.00 -3.96
N CYS A 44 15.20 -11.94 -4.28
CA CYS A 44 15.13 -10.72 -3.47
C CYS A 44 16.51 -10.11 -3.14
N GLU A 45 17.44 -10.16 -4.10
CA GLU A 45 18.78 -9.62 -3.95
C GLU A 45 18.78 -8.09 -4.05
N GLU A 46 19.40 -7.42 -3.09
CA GLU A 46 19.53 -5.96 -3.08
C GLU A 46 20.29 -5.44 -4.33
N PRO A 47 19.96 -4.23 -4.83
CA PRO A 47 18.97 -3.30 -4.30
C PRO A 47 17.53 -3.66 -4.70
N TRP A 48 16.56 -3.37 -3.82
CA TRP A 48 15.15 -3.39 -4.24
C TRP A 48 14.85 -2.27 -5.25
N LEU A 49 13.92 -2.53 -6.16
CA LEU A 49 13.50 -1.62 -7.22
C LEU A 49 12.49 -0.58 -6.71
N ASP A 50 11.49 -1.04 -5.96
CA ASP A 50 10.42 -0.22 -5.40
C ASP A 50 9.73 -0.96 -4.25
N ASP A 51 8.89 -0.26 -3.50
CA ASP A 51 8.00 -0.85 -2.51
C ASP A 51 6.54 -0.41 -2.69
N THR A 52 5.63 -1.20 -2.13
CA THR A 52 4.20 -0.89 -2.18
C THR A 52 3.47 -1.45 -0.99
N VAL A 53 2.24 -0.96 -0.81
CA VAL A 53 1.34 -1.41 0.24
C VAL A 53 0.16 -2.11 -0.40
N PHE A 54 -0.07 -3.35 0.00
CA PHE A 54 -1.29 -4.06 -0.33
C PHE A 54 -2.27 -3.92 0.83
N GLN A 55 -3.52 -3.58 0.50
CA GLN A 55 -4.60 -3.41 1.48
C GLN A 55 -5.55 -4.60 1.40
N GLN A 56 -5.94 -5.15 2.55
CA GLN A 56 -7.00 -6.14 2.60
C GLN A 56 -8.32 -5.56 2.12
N ASN A 57 -8.98 -6.28 1.20
CA ASN A 57 -10.26 -5.90 0.62
C ASN A 57 -11.05 -7.15 0.21
N ASP A 58 -12.36 -7.01 0.02
CA ASP A 58 -13.24 -8.07 -0.46
C ASP A 58 -13.28 -8.19 -1.99
N LYS A 59 -12.57 -7.30 -2.69
CA LYS A 59 -12.48 -7.28 -4.15
C LYS A 59 -11.15 -7.87 -4.63
N CYS A 60 -11.16 -8.38 -5.87
CA CYS A 60 -9.93 -8.57 -6.62
C CYS A 60 -9.29 -7.20 -6.94
N LEU A 61 -8.00 -7.06 -6.67
CA LEU A 61 -7.25 -5.85 -6.93
C LEU A 61 -6.08 -6.13 -7.86
N SER A 62 -5.79 -5.20 -8.77
CA SER A 62 -4.58 -5.25 -9.59
C SER A 62 -3.38 -4.75 -8.79
N ASN A 63 -2.21 -5.34 -9.02
CA ASN A 63 -0.96 -4.76 -8.55
C ASN A 63 -0.71 -3.45 -9.32
N THR A 64 -0.44 -2.37 -8.60
CA THR A 64 -0.16 -1.06 -9.19
C THR A 64 1.28 -0.93 -9.68
N TYR A 65 2.20 -1.75 -9.18
CA TYR A 65 3.57 -1.80 -9.64
C TYR A 65 3.67 -2.59 -10.96
N THR A 66 3.90 -1.88 -12.06
CA THR A 66 3.85 -2.43 -13.44
C THR A 66 5.22 -2.61 -14.09
N LEU A 67 6.29 -2.09 -13.48
CA LEU A 67 7.64 -2.23 -14.01
C LEU A 67 8.11 -3.71 -14.00
N PRO A 68 9.15 -4.06 -14.78
CA PRO A 68 9.72 -5.40 -14.72
C PRO A 68 10.38 -5.71 -13.37
N TYR A 69 10.03 -6.86 -12.77
CA TYR A 69 10.65 -7.45 -11.57
C TYR A 69 10.52 -8.98 -11.64
N GLY A 70 11.39 -9.69 -10.92
CA GLY A 70 11.46 -11.15 -10.90
C GLY A 70 11.07 -11.80 -9.57
N SER A 71 11.08 -11.03 -8.49
CA SER A 71 10.72 -11.48 -7.14
C SER A 71 10.19 -10.34 -6.30
N PHE A 72 9.55 -10.68 -5.19
CA PHE A 72 9.08 -9.74 -4.20
C PHE A 72 9.31 -10.26 -2.78
N PHE A 73 9.53 -9.35 -1.84
CA PHE A 73 9.67 -9.65 -0.42
C PHE A 73 8.51 -9.04 0.35
N ILE A 74 7.78 -9.87 1.10
CA ILE A 74 6.78 -9.39 2.05
C ILE A 74 7.51 -9.05 3.33
N ARG A 75 7.68 -7.75 3.59
CA ARG A 75 8.43 -7.24 4.75
C ARG A 75 7.61 -7.35 6.03
N ASP A 76 6.39 -6.84 5.97
CA ASP A 76 5.43 -6.81 7.06
C ASP A 76 4.08 -7.26 6.51
N ASN A 77 3.35 -8.05 7.29
CA ASN A 77 2.06 -8.62 6.88
C ASN A 77 1.08 -8.57 8.06
N PHE A 78 0.19 -7.60 8.05
CA PHE A 78 -0.84 -7.39 9.06
C PHE A 78 -2.22 -7.86 8.58
N PHE A 79 -2.28 -8.69 7.54
CA PHE A 79 -3.55 -9.23 7.08
C PHE A 79 -4.18 -10.16 8.12
N THR A 80 -5.51 -10.21 8.13
CA THR A 80 -6.28 -11.17 8.94
C THR A 80 -6.73 -12.37 8.12
N ARG A 81 -6.61 -12.29 6.78
CA ARG A 81 -6.98 -13.33 5.82
C ARG A 81 -5.78 -13.72 4.96
N THR A 82 -5.83 -14.93 4.42
CA THR A 82 -4.82 -15.39 3.46
C THR A 82 -4.94 -14.55 2.19
N ILE A 83 -3.83 -13.94 1.76
CA ILE A 83 -3.76 -13.26 0.47
C ILE A 83 -3.36 -14.27 -0.59
N ARG A 84 -4.10 -14.28 -1.70
CA ARG A 84 -3.77 -15.02 -2.91
C ARG A 84 -3.22 -14.06 -3.95
N LEU A 85 -1.95 -14.25 -4.31
CA LEU A 85 -1.20 -13.43 -5.27
C LEU A 85 -1.18 -14.14 -6.62
N TYR A 86 -1.71 -13.53 -7.66
CA TYR A 86 -1.84 -14.12 -8.99
C TYR A 86 -0.80 -13.57 -9.97
N VAL A 87 -0.25 -14.45 -10.80
CA VAL A 87 0.59 -14.05 -11.95
C VAL A 87 -0.27 -13.48 -13.09
N ASN A 88 -1.53 -13.90 -13.20
CA ASN A 88 -2.43 -13.44 -14.25
C ASN A 88 -3.08 -12.09 -13.88
N PRO A 89 -3.37 -11.24 -14.89
CA PRO A 89 -4.17 -10.05 -14.67
C PRO A 89 -5.60 -10.41 -14.24
N VAL A 90 -6.14 -9.62 -13.31
CA VAL A 90 -7.54 -9.62 -12.88
C VAL A 90 -8.02 -10.97 -12.32
N CYS A 91 -7.47 -11.43 -11.18
CA CYS A 91 -7.84 -12.61 -10.36
C CYS A 91 -8.64 -13.69 -11.09
N ASN A 92 -8.23 -14.03 -12.31
CA ASN A 92 -9.17 -14.57 -13.27
C ASN A 92 -9.33 -16.04 -12.90
N SER A 93 -10.53 -16.41 -12.49
CA SER A 93 -10.89 -17.73 -11.98
C SER A 93 -10.75 -18.86 -13.01
N PHE A 94 -10.27 -18.56 -14.22
CA PHE A 94 -10.27 -19.43 -15.39
C PHE A 94 -8.93 -20.10 -15.69
N ALA A 95 -7.83 -19.70 -15.07
CA ALA A 95 -6.54 -20.38 -15.23
C ALA A 95 -6.09 -20.93 -13.87
N GLN A 96 -6.53 -22.15 -13.56
CA GLN A 96 -5.95 -22.96 -12.50
C GLN A 96 -4.42 -22.98 -12.70
N GLY A 97 -3.65 -22.49 -11.72
CA GLY A 97 -2.23 -22.87 -11.65
C GLY A 97 -1.24 -21.85 -11.09
N ASN A 98 -1.36 -20.56 -11.40
CA ASN A 98 -0.27 -19.62 -11.10
C ASN A 98 -0.65 -18.58 -10.05
N TYR A 99 -0.74 -19.04 -8.80
CA TYR A 99 -0.88 -18.18 -7.64
C TYR A 99 0.03 -18.62 -6.49
N ILE A 100 0.27 -17.69 -5.57
CA ILE A 100 0.95 -17.93 -4.30
C ILE A 100 0.00 -17.53 -3.19
N ASP A 101 -0.27 -18.44 -2.27
CA ASP A 101 -1.02 -18.14 -1.05
C ASP A 101 -0.03 -17.77 0.06
N VAL A 102 -0.30 -16.65 0.71
CA VAL A 102 0.49 -16.16 1.85
C VAL A 102 -0.44 -16.02 3.05
N ALA A 103 -0.15 -16.78 4.09
CA ALA A 103 -0.94 -16.77 5.31
C ALA A 103 -0.83 -15.43 6.05
N PRO A 104 -1.82 -15.07 6.90
CA PRO A 104 -1.70 -13.96 7.85
C PRO A 104 -0.36 -13.98 8.61
N GLY A 105 0.32 -12.84 8.68
CA GLY A 105 1.60 -12.70 9.37
C GLY A 105 2.82 -13.33 8.67
N GLN A 106 2.63 -14.06 7.58
CA GLN A 106 3.75 -14.66 6.84
C GLN A 106 4.54 -13.58 6.09
N THR A 107 5.86 -13.60 6.27
CA THR A 107 6.84 -12.73 5.61
C THR A 107 7.85 -13.58 4.84
N GLY A 108 8.61 -12.97 3.93
CA GLY A 108 9.68 -13.67 3.20
C GLY A 108 9.78 -13.30 1.73
N CYS A 109 10.75 -13.94 1.06
CA CYS A 109 11.01 -13.77 -0.36
C CYS A 109 10.20 -14.77 -1.19
N PHE A 110 9.63 -14.30 -2.29
CA PHE A 110 8.87 -15.09 -3.23
C PHE A 110 9.32 -14.78 -4.66
N ALA A 111 9.64 -15.82 -5.41
CA ALA A 111 9.93 -15.70 -6.83
C ALA A 111 8.64 -15.54 -7.64
N GLY A 112 8.68 -14.71 -8.67
CA GLY A 112 7.59 -14.50 -9.62
C GLY A 112 7.01 -13.10 -9.60
N LYS A 113 6.03 -12.90 -10.48
CA LYS A 113 5.28 -11.65 -10.63
C LYS A 113 3.90 -11.72 -9.99
N ILE A 114 3.51 -10.62 -9.38
CA ILE A 114 2.14 -10.34 -8.94
C ILE A 114 1.50 -9.37 -9.93
N THR A 115 0.46 -9.82 -10.61
CA THR A 115 -0.35 -8.95 -11.48
C THR A 115 -1.66 -8.57 -10.83
N SER A 116 -2.21 -9.44 -9.97
CA SER A 116 -3.40 -9.15 -9.17
C SER A 116 -3.41 -9.94 -7.87
N TYR A 117 -4.27 -9.58 -6.92
CA TYR A 117 -4.42 -10.25 -5.65
C TYR A 117 -5.86 -10.20 -5.13
N SER A 118 -6.22 -11.20 -4.33
CA SER A 118 -7.48 -11.26 -3.59
C SER A 118 -7.27 -11.91 -2.21
N PHE A 119 -8.30 -11.89 -1.37
CA PHE A 119 -8.26 -12.49 -0.04
C PHE A 119 -9.25 -13.65 0.05
N LEU A 120 -8.83 -14.73 0.71
CA LEU A 120 -9.62 -15.94 0.96
C LEU A 120 -10.44 -15.79 2.24
#